data_AF-A0A522B6A5-F1
#
_entry.id   AF-A0A522B6A5-F1
#
_cell.length_a   1.000
_cell.length_b   1.000
_cell.length_c   1.000
_cell.angle_alpha   90.00
_cell.angle_beta   90.00
_cell.angle_gamma   90.00
#
_symmetry.space_group_name_H-M   'P 1'
#
loop_
_entity.id
_entity.type
_entity.pdbx_description
1 polymer ?
#
loop_
_entity_poly.entity_id
_entity_poly.type
_entity_poly.pdbx_seq_one_letter_code
_entity_poly.pdbx_strand_id
1 'polypeptide(L)'
;MPHVPTRRSALDAPGVRTVLALGAVIGLVIGLSTFILHARLDPFADVHAYYDAGARLNAGRPLYEQPAGTDDADFYRYPPLLAIAFRPLALLPFETAAWLWEAVLLALFAATVIRMGLRNRWTWLTLGWLAAPVAWSLVIGQAQVAVTFLLAMGSPLGVATATHLKLLPALVAVFWIARRDWASFGRFVGWTVGLGVLSFVLEPAGSIAFLGFTDLAQVGNVENRSLFAISPVLWVGSTAILVVLAYRFAASRAGWALAVAASVFASPRLLLYQLSTLMATVPRG
;
A
#
# COMPACT_ATOMS: atom_id res chain seq x y z
N MET A 1 12.07 -47.73 1.03
CA MET A 1 11.25 -46.53 1.35
C MET A 1 10.22 -46.35 0.24
N PRO A 2 8.90 -46.37 0.54
CA PRO A 2 7.87 -46.17 -0.48
C PRO A 2 7.89 -44.72 -0.98
N HIS A 3 7.90 -44.56 -2.31
CA HIS A 3 7.87 -43.29 -2.99
C HIS A 3 6.48 -42.66 -2.79
N VAL A 4 6.36 -41.66 -1.90
CA VAL A 4 5.10 -40.91 -1.76
C VAL A 4 4.96 -40.03 -3.00
N PRO A 5 3.93 -40.22 -3.84
CA PRO A 5 3.73 -39.36 -5.02
C PRO A 5 3.46 -37.93 -4.56
N THR A 6 4.27 -36.99 -5.01
CA THR A 6 4.05 -35.56 -4.80
C THR A 6 2.77 -35.18 -5.54
N ARG A 7 1.68 -34.91 -4.80
CA ARG A 7 0.46 -34.35 -5.39
C ARG A 7 0.83 -33.07 -6.12
N ARG A 8 0.78 -33.09 -7.46
CA ARG A 8 0.89 -31.89 -8.29
C ARG A 8 -0.18 -30.90 -7.84
N SER A 9 0.20 -29.65 -7.62
CA SER A 9 -0.78 -28.61 -7.25
C SER A 9 -1.82 -28.47 -8.35
N ALA A 10 -3.08 -28.20 -8.02
CA ALA A 10 -4.10 -27.87 -9.03
C ALA A 10 -3.67 -26.68 -9.91
N LEU A 11 -2.83 -25.78 -9.38
CA LEU A 11 -2.22 -24.66 -10.10
C LEU A 11 -1.20 -25.09 -11.17
N ASP A 12 -0.78 -26.35 -11.17
CA ASP A 12 0.17 -26.90 -12.14
C ASP A 12 -0.51 -27.56 -13.35
N ALA A 13 -1.85 -27.63 -13.36
CA ALA A 13 -2.59 -28.11 -14.52
C ALA A 13 -2.32 -27.19 -15.73
N PRO A 14 -2.04 -27.74 -16.94
CA PRO A 14 -1.71 -26.93 -18.11
C PRO A 14 -2.73 -25.83 -18.43
N GLY A 15 -4.02 -26.16 -18.36
CA GLY A 15 -5.09 -25.19 -18.59
C GLY A 15 -5.07 -24.02 -17.60
N VAL A 16 -4.84 -24.30 -16.30
CA VAL A 16 -4.76 -23.25 -15.27
C VAL A 16 -3.56 -22.34 -15.53
N ARG A 17 -2.41 -22.89 -15.91
CA ARG A 17 -1.22 -22.10 -16.25
C ARG A 17 -1.47 -21.17 -17.44
N THR A 18 -2.12 -21.67 -18.49
CA THR A 18 -2.47 -20.86 -19.66
C THR A 18 -3.40 -19.71 -19.27
N VAL A 19 -4.45 -19.97 -18.48
CA VAL A 19 -5.38 -18.92 -18.03
C VAL A 19 -4.65 -17.86 -17.20
N LEU A 20 -3.78 -18.27 -16.27
CA LEU A 20 -3.00 -17.33 -15.46
C LEU A 20 -2.07 -16.47 -16.32
N ALA A 21 -1.40 -17.06 -17.31
CA ALA A 21 -0.51 -16.35 -18.23
C ALA A 21 -1.28 -15.38 -19.13
N LEU A 22 -2.41 -15.81 -19.71
CA LEU A 22 -3.27 -14.94 -20.52
C LEU A 22 -3.81 -13.77 -19.69
N GLY A 23 -4.26 -14.03 -18.46
CA GLY A 23 -4.69 -12.98 -17.53
C GLY A 23 -3.56 -11.98 -17.24
N ALA A 24 -2.33 -12.46 -17.08
CA ALA A 24 -1.17 -11.59 -16.88
C ALA A 24 -0.86 -10.72 -18.11
N VAL A 25 -0.98 -11.27 -19.33
CA VAL A 25 -0.78 -10.53 -20.58
C VAL A 25 -1.88 -9.47 -20.76
N ILE A 26 -3.14 -9.82 -20.52
CA ILE A 26 -4.26 -8.88 -20.57
C ILE A 26 -4.04 -7.76 -19.55
N GLY A 27 -3.69 -8.11 -18.31
CA GLY A 27 -3.37 -7.13 -17.28
C GLY A 27 -2.24 -6.19 -17.69
N LEU A 28 -1.18 -6.70 -18.34
CA LEU A 28 -0.08 -5.89 -18.86
C LEU A 28 -0.53 -4.90 -19.95
N VAL A 29 -1.38 -5.34 -20.89
CA VAL A 29 -1.94 -4.45 -21.92
C VAL A 29 -2.75 -3.32 -21.28
N ILE A 30 -3.64 -3.67 -20.34
CA ILE A 30 -4.41 -2.67 -19.59
C ILE A 30 -3.47 -1.74 -18.83
N GLY A 31 -2.42 -2.28 -18.19
CA GLY A 31 -1.46 -1.49 -17.44
C GLY A 31 -0.66 -0.51 -18.28
N LEU A 32 -0.26 -0.90 -19.49
CA LEU A 32 0.38 0.02 -20.43
C LEU A 32 -0.59 1.14 -20.85
N SER A 33 -1.85 0.80 -21.14
CA SER A 33 -2.87 1.81 -21.44
C SER A 33 -3.10 2.77 -20.27
N THR A 34 -3.20 2.26 -19.03
CA THR A 34 -3.32 3.05 -17.81
C THR A 34 -2.11 3.97 -17.62
N PHE A 35 -0.89 3.46 -17.81
CA PHE A 35 0.32 4.28 -17.77
C PHE A 35 0.26 5.44 -18.76
N ILE A 36 -0.03 5.14 -20.03
CA ILE A 36 -0.08 6.15 -21.11
C ILE A 36 -1.16 7.20 -20.82
N LEU A 37 -2.32 6.78 -20.33
CA LEU A 37 -3.41 7.68 -19.97
C LEU A 37 -2.96 8.68 -18.92
N HIS A 38 -2.46 8.19 -17.77
CA HIS A 38 -2.13 9.05 -16.66
C HIS A 38 -0.83 9.84 -16.86
N ALA A 39 0.12 9.31 -17.63
CA ALA A 39 1.31 10.07 -18.03
C ALA A 39 0.97 11.32 -18.86
N ARG A 40 -0.18 11.30 -19.56
CA ARG A 40 -0.64 12.42 -20.40
C ARG A 40 -1.58 13.37 -19.68
N LEU A 41 -2.39 12.88 -18.75
CA LEU A 41 -3.45 13.66 -18.14
C LEU A 41 -3.04 14.24 -16.78
N ASP A 42 -2.34 13.46 -15.97
CA ASP A 42 -2.14 13.75 -14.54
C ASP A 42 -0.83 13.14 -13.98
N PRO A 43 0.33 13.31 -14.64
CA PRO A 43 1.60 12.83 -14.11
C PRO A 43 1.90 13.51 -12.77
N PHE A 44 2.41 12.75 -11.81
CA PHE A 44 2.76 13.23 -10.47
C PHE A 44 1.60 13.83 -9.64
N ALA A 45 0.34 13.57 -10.00
CA ALA A 45 -0.81 14.16 -9.33
C ALA A 45 -0.80 13.97 -7.80
N ASP A 46 -0.44 12.79 -7.31
CA ASP A 46 -0.40 12.51 -5.86
C ASP A 46 0.84 13.14 -5.19
N VAL A 47 1.87 13.52 -5.96
CA VAL A 47 3.07 14.17 -5.41
C VAL A 47 2.76 15.58 -4.90
N HIS A 48 1.81 16.28 -5.52
CA HIS A 48 1.35 17.58 -5.04
C HIS A 48 0.90 17.52 -3.58
N ALA A 49 0.17 16.46 -3.19
CA ALA A 49 -0.27 16.31 -1.81
C ALA A 49 0.89 16.30 -0.82
N TYR A 50 1.99 15.62 -1.16
CA TYR A 50 3.15 15.51 -0.29
C TYR A 50 4.00 16.78 -0.30
N TYR A 51 4.22 17.34 -1.49
CA TYR A 51 4.99 18.55 -1.70
C TYR A 51 4.34 19.73 -0.99
N ASP A 52 3.03 19.95 -1.19
CA ASP A 52 2.30 21.05 -0.57
C ASP A 52 2.19 20.89 0.94
N ALA A 53 2.06 19.66 1.44
CA ALA A 53 2.11 19.38 2.87
C ALA A 53 3.48 19.75 3.47
N GLY A 54 4.57 19.35 2.82
CA GLY A 54 5.93 19.76 3.22
C GLY A 54 6.13 21.27 3.16
N ALA A 55 5.61 21.94 2.12
CA ALA A 55 5.67 23.38 1.95
C ALA A 55 4.89 24.12 3.04
N ARG A 56 3.69 23.63 3.42
CA ARG A 56 2.91 24.18 4.54
C ARG A 56 3.68 24.11 5.85
N LEU A 57 4.30 22.97 6.17
CA LEU A 57 5.14 22.83 7.36
C LEU A 57 6.34 23.79 7.35
N ASN A 58 6.98 23.98 6.19
CA ASN A 58 8.08 24.94 6.05
C ASN A 58 7.62 26.40 6.23
N ALA A 59 6.38 26.71 5.86
CA ALA A 59 5.78 28.02 6.05
C ALA A 59 5.17 28.24 7.45
N GLY A 60 5.30 27.26 8.36
CA GLY A 60 4.69 27.32 9.70
C GLY A 60 3.16 27.29 9.69
N ARG A 61 2.55 26.77 8.61
CA ARG A 61 1.09 26.63 8.47
C ARG A 61 0.60 25.29 9.00
N PRO A 62 -0.65 25.19 9.49
CA PRO A 62 -1.21 23.91 9.92
C PRO A 62 -1.21 22.87 8.79
N LEU A 63 -0.83 21.63 9.12
CA LEU A 63 -0.62 20.56 8.13
C LEU A 63 -1.90 20.20 7.35
N TYR A 64 -3.03 20.09 8.06
CA TYR A 64 -4.31 19.59 7.52
C TYR A 64 -5.30 20.71 7.17
N GLU A 65 -4.94 21.98 7.37
CA GLU A 65 -5.67 23.11 6.80
C GLU A 65 -5.18 23.30 5.36
N GLN A 66 -5.92 22.73 4.42
CA GLN A 66 -5.54 22.69 3.01
C GLN A 66 -6.70 23.17 2.11
N PRO A 67 -6.38 23.81 0.98
CA PRO A 67 -7.39 24.30 0.04
C PRO A 67 -8.05 23.18 -0.76
N ALA A 68 -7.31 22.09 -1.00
CA ALA A 68 -7.80 20.88 -1.64
C ALA A 68 -8.99 20.30 -0.87
N GLY A 69 -9.98 19.79 -1.61
CA GLY A 69 -11.11 19.03 -1.09
C GLY A 69 -10.82 17.53 -1.01
N THR A 70 -11.68 16.78 -0.31
CA THR A 70 -11.52 15.33 -0.11
C THR A 70 -11.53 14.50 -1.40
N ASP A 71 -11.89 15.10 -2.53
CA ASP A 71 -11.99 14.44 -3.82
C ASP A 71 -10.73 14.66 -4.66
N ASP A 72 -9.92 15.68 -4.31
CA ASP A 72 -8.75 16.08 -5.07
C ASP A 72 -7.53 15.19 -4.77
N ALA A 73 -6.65 15.08 -5.76
CA ALA A 73 -5.42 14.29 -5.69
C ALA A 73 -4.38 14.92 -4.75
N ASP A 74 -4.33 16.25 -4.68
CA ASP A 74 -3.46 17.06 -3.83
C ASP A 74 -3.91 17.11 -2.35
N PHE A 75 -5.07 16.54 -2.01
CA PHE A 75 -5.51 16.46 -0.63
C PHE A 75 -4.65 15.48 0.18
N TYR A 76 -3.92 16.01 1.17
CA TYR A 76 -3.02 15.23 2.01
C TYR A 76 -3.81 14.42 3.06
N ARG A 77 -3.68 13.08 3.02
CA ARG A 77 -4.43 12.11 3.86
C ARG A 77 -3.53 11.32 4.83
N TYR A 78 -2.26 11.65 4.90
CA TYR A 78 -1.23 10.78 5.46
C TYR A 78 -0.87 11.21 6.88
N PRO A 79 -0.34 10.31 7.72
CA PRO A 79 0.26 10.70 9.00
C PRO A 79 1.40 11.71 8.79
N PRO A 80 1.76 12.53 9.80
CA PRO A 80 2.65 13.69 9.58
C PRO A 80 4.07 13.36 9.09
N LEU A 81 4.58 12.15 9.38
CA LEU A 81 5.94 11.77 9.02
C LEU A 81 6.23 11.87 7.52
N LEU A 82 5.25 11.63 6.65
CA LEU A 82 5.46 11.77 5.20
C LEU A 82 5.65 13.24 4.81
N ALA A 83 4.80 14.15 5.31
CA ALA A 83 4.97 15.58 5.10
C ALA A 83 6.30 16.09 5.67
N ILE A 84 6.70 15.62 6.86
CA ILE A 84 8.00 15.94 7.46
C ILE A 84 9.15 15.50 6.55
N ALA A 85 9.10 14.28 6.01
CA ALA A 85 10.10 13.77 5.08
C ALA A 85 10.15 14.56 3.76
N PHE A 86 9.02 15.15 3.36
CA PHE A 86 8.91 16.00 2.17
C PHE A 86 9.36 17.45 2.39
N ARG A 87 9.53 17.93 3.62
CA ARG A 87 10.04 19.28 3.91
C ARG A 87 11.29 19.67 3.11
N PRO A 88 12.36 18.87 3.04
CA PRO A 88 13.53 19.21 2.22
C PRO A 88 13.22 19.23 0.71
N LEU A 89 12.37 18.32 0.22
CA LEU A 89 11.98 18.31 -1.20
C LEU A 89 11.13 19.53 -1.55
N ALA A 90 10.29 20.00 -0.63
CA ALA A 90 9.44 21.17 -0.78
C ALA A 90 10.20 22.51 -0.80
N LEU A 91 11.54 22.49 -0.65
CA LEU A 91 12.41 23.66 -0.87
C LEU A 91 12.91 23.76 -2.31
N LEU A 92 12.73 22.71 -3.11
CA LEU A 92 13.11 22.64 -4.52
C LEU A 92 11.92 23.03 -5.40
N PRO A 93 12.14 23.41 -6.68
CA PRO A 93 11.05 23.47 -7.65
C PRO A 93 10.28 22.14 -7.69
N PHE A 94 8.95 22.21 -7.84
CA PHE A 94 8.07 21.05 -7.78
C PHE A 94 8.53 19.91 -8.70
N GLU A 95 8.91 20.22 -9.94
CA GLU A 95 9.33 19.23 -10.93
C GLU A 95 10.56 18.46 -10.46
N THR A 96 11.50 19.15 -9.79
CA THR A 96 12.71 18.52 -9.25
C THR A 96 12.35 17.59 -8.09
N ALA A 97 11.49 18.06 -7.17
CA ALA A 97 11.00 17.25 -6.07
C ALA A 97 10.25 16.00 -6.55
N ALA A 98 9.39 16.16 -7.58
CA ALA A 98 8.62 15.08 -8.17
C ALA A 98 9.51 14.02 -8.82
N TRP A 99 10.52 14.42 -9.60
CA TRP A 99 11.45 13.45 -10.19
C TRP A 99 12.31 12.73 -9.15
N LEU A 100 12.75 13.42 -8.09
CA LEU A 100 13.48 12.79 -6.99
C LEU A 100 12.61 11.76 -6.25
N TRP A 101 11.35 12.11 -5.98
CA TRP A 101 10.41 11.20 -5.37
C TRP A 101 10.10 9.99 -6.28
N GLU A 102 9.89 10.22 -7.57
CA GLU A 102 9.65 9.16 -8.54
C GLU A 102 10.84 8.21 -8.64
N ALA A 103 12.08 8.73 -8.60
CA ALA A 103 13.28 7.89 -8.56
C ALA A 103 13.30 6.98 -7.31
N VAL A 104 12.88 7.49 -6.15
CA VAL A 104 12.71 6.67 -4.93
C VAL A 104 11.65 5.59 -5.15
N LEU A 105 10.49 5.92 -5.72
CA LEU A 105 9.42 4.95 -5.96
C LEU A 105 9.85 3.85 -6.94
N LEU A 106 10.53 4.20 -8.03
CA LEU A 106 11.08 3.24 -8.99
C LEU A 106 12.11 2.31 -8.32
N ALA A 107 12.97 2.84 -7.44
CA ALA A 107 13.91 2.03 -6.69
C ALA A 107 13.20 1.07 -5.72
N LEU A 108 12.17 1.52 -5.01
CA LEU A 108 11.36 0.69 -4.09
C LEU A 108 10.53 -0.37 -4.85
N PHE A 109 10.03 -0.03 -6.03
CA PHE A 109 9.35 -0.98 -6.91
C PHE A 109 10.32 -2.05 -7.41
N ALA A 110 11.49 -1.67 -7.92
CA ALA A 110 12.54 -2.61 -8.33
C ALA A 110 12.96 -3.51 -7.15
N ALA A 111 13.16 -2.93 -5.96
CA ALA A 111 13.46 -3.68 -4.74
C ALA A 111 12.33 -4.67 -4.39
N THR A 112 11.07 -4.29 -4.55
CA THR A 112 9.91 -5.18 -4.37
C THR A 112 9.98 -6.38 -5.32
N VAL A 113 10.23 -6.14 -6.61
CA VAL A 113 10.31 -7.20 -7.63
C VAL A 113 11.49 -8.14 -7.37
N ILE A 114 12.67 -7.60 -7.06
CA ILE A 114 13.85 -8.38 -6.67
C ILE A 114 13.52 -9.26 -5.46
N ARG A 115 12.82 -8.68 -4.48
CA ARG A 115 12.49 -9.31 -3.21
C ARG A 115 11.39 -10.38 -3.32
N MET A 116 10.52 -10.31 -4.31
CA MET A 116 9.58 -11.37 -4.70
C MET A 116 10.29 -12.52 -5.45
N GLY A 117 11.43 -12.22 -6.06
CA GLY A 117 12.32 -13.17 -6.71
C GLY A 117 12.15 -13.17 -8.23
N LEU A 118 13.20 -12.79 -8.96
CA LEU A 118 13.18 -12.70 -10.43
C LEU A 118 13.03 -14.05 -11.14
N ARG A 119 13.43 -15.15 -10.47
CA ARG A 119 13.26 -16.52 -10.98
C ARG A 119 11.92 -17.14 -10.58
N ASN A 120 11.16 -16.49 -9.70
CA ASN A 120 9.85 -16.97 -9.27
C ASN A 120 8.80 -16.59 -10.30
N ARG A 121 8.20 -17.58 -10.98
CA ARG A 121 7.14 -17.34 -11.97
C ARG A 121 5.96 -16.54 -11.41
N TRP A 122 5.67 -16.67 -10.11
CA TRP A 122 4.57 -15.95 -9.47
C TRP A 122 4.83 -14.46 -9.41
N THR A 123 6.08 -14.02 -9.35
CA THR A 123 6.45 -12.60 -9.45
C THR A 123 5.91 -12.00 -10.75
N TRP A 124 6.18 -12.64 -11.88
CA TRP A 124 5.79 -12.15 -13.20
C TRP A 124 4.29 -12.27 -13.46
N LEU A 125 3.66 -13.36 -13.00
CA LEU A 125 2.21 -13.50 -13.07
C LEU A 125 1.53 -12.39 -12.26
N THR A 126 1.93 -12.18 -11.01
CA THR A 126 1.34 -11.14 -10.16
C THR A 126 1.61 -9.74 -10.73
N LEU A 127 2.79 -9.47 -11.27
CA LEU A 127 3.10 -8.21 -11.95
C LEU A 127 2.19 -7.97 -13.15
N GLY A 128 1.97 -8.97 -13.99
CA GLY A 128 1.06 -8.83 -15.14
C GLY A 128 -0.39 -8.60 -14.70
N TRP A 129 -0.89 -9.40 -13.73
CA TRP A 129 -2.25 -9.25 -13.19
C TRP A 129 -2.49 -7.89 -12.52
N LEU A 130 -1.47 -7.33 -11.88
CA LEU A 130 -1.53 -6.04 -11.18
C LEU A 130 -0.88 -4.90 -11.98
N ALA A 131 -0.64 -5.08 -13.28
CA ALA A 131 0.08 -4.08 -14.07
C ALA A 131 -0.67 -2.74 -14.12
N ALA A 132 -2.00 -2.73 -14.22
CA ALA A 132 -2.79 -1.50 -14.18
C ALA A 132 -2.66 -0.71 -12.87
N PRO A 133 -2.93 -1.29 -11.68
CA PRO A 133 -2.75 -0.55 -10.43
C PRO A 133 -1.29 -0.20 -10.14
N VAL A 134 -0.32 -1.01 -10.58
CA VAL A 134 1.13 -0.67 -10.46
C VAL A 134 1.49 0.51 -11.36
N ALA A 135 1.10 0.46 -12.62
CA ALA A 135 1.35 1.53 -13.59
C ALA A 135 0.76 2.86 -13.12
N TRP A 136 -0.51 2.83 -12.67
CA TRP A 136 -1.15 4.02 -12.10
C TRP A 136 -0.40 4.53 -10.87
N SER A 137 -0.02 3.64 -9.93
CA SER A 137 0.71 4.06 -8.73
C SER A 137 2.03 4.76 -9.04
N LEU A 138 2.79 4.26 -10.02
CA LEU A 138 4.08 4.85 -10.40
C LEU A 138 3.88 6.20 -11.07
N VAL A 139 3.05 6.28 -12.11
CA VAL A 139 2.96 7.50 -12.93
C VAL A 139 2.40 8.72 -12.18
N ILE A 140 1.56 8.53 -11.15
CA ILE A 140 1.07 9.63 -10.31
C ILE A 140 1.98 9.90 -9.10
N GLY A 141 3.03 9.12 -8.90
CA GLY A 141 3.97 9.25 -7.78
C GLY A 141 3.39 8.80 -6.42
N GLN A 142 2.59 7.73 -6.38
CA GLN A 142 1.87 7.28 -5.18
C GLN A 142 2.78 6.64 -4.11
N ALA A 143 2.66 7.07 -2.85
CA ALA A 143 3.33 6.44 -1.70
C ALA A 143 2.98 4.94 -1.46
N GLN A 144 1.98 4.39 -2.16
CA GLN A 144 1.51 3.01 -2.10
C GLN A 144 2.62 2.08 -2.59
N VAL A 145 3.47 2.55 -3.50
CA VAL A 145 4.65 1.78 -3.94
C VAL A 145 5.58 1.53 -2.76
N ALA A 146 5.81 2.54 -1.91
CA ALA A 146 6.58 2.39 -0.68
C ALA A 146 5.88 1.49 0.34
N VAL A 147 4.56 1.66 0.56
CA VAL A 147 3.76 0.75 1.41
C VAL A 147 3.90 -0.70 0.96
N THR A 148 3.84 -0.94 -0.36
CA THR A 148 3.96 -2.28 -0.95
C THR A 148 5.33 -2.89 -0.66
N PHE A 149 6.41 -2.14 -0.85
CA PHE A 149 7.76 -2.60 -0.51
C PHE A 149 7.89 -2.92 0.99
N LEU A 150 7.43 -2.01 1.85
CA LEU A 150 7.49 -2.14 3.30
C LEU A 150 6.75 -3.39 3.80
N LEU A 151 5.57 -3.68 3.22
CA LEU A 151 4.85 -4.91 3.49
C LEU A 151 5.56 -6.13 2.87
N ALA A 152 6.10 -6.02 1.65
CA ALA A 152 6.85 -7.11 1.03
C ALA A 152 8.06 -7.53 1.87
N MET A 153 8.67 -6.62 2.64
CA MET A 153 9.71 -6.97 3.61
C MET A 153 9.20 -7.93 4.70
N GLY A 154 7.96 -7.75 5.18
CA GLY A 154 7.34 -8.59 6.21
C GLY A 154 7.96 -8.47 7.60
N SER A 155 8.71 -7.39 7.87
CA SER A 155 9.33 -7.14 9.17
C SER A 155 8.44 -6.26 10.06
N PRO A 156 8.56 -6.34 11.40
CA PRO A 156 7.83 -5.46 12.32
C PRO A 156 8.04 -3.97 12.05
N LEU A 157 9.28 -3.55 11.78
CA LEU A 157 9.60 -2.18 11.40
C LEU A 157 8.94 -1.79 10.08
N GLY A 158 9.00 -2.66 9.05
CA GLY A 158 8.38 -2.38 7.75
C GLY A 158 6.87 -2.14 7.87
N VAL A 159 6.15 -2.98 8.61
CA VAL A 159 4.71 -2.81 8.83
C VAL A 159 4.41 -1.55 9.65
N ALA A 160 5.22 -1.23 10.66
CA ALA A 160 5.08 0.01 11.44
C ALA A 160 5.31 1.27 10.58
N THR A 161 6.36 1.29 9.75
CA THR A 161 6.61 2.39 8.81
C THR A 161 5.48 2.49 7.78
N ALA A 162 4.98 1.37 7.25
CA ALA A 162 3.85 1.37 6.34
C ALA A 162 2.59 1.95 6.99
N THR A 163 2.37 1.65 8.29
CA THR A 163 1.27 2.21 9.11
C THR A 163 1.35 3.72 9.21
N HIS A 164 2.58 4.26 9.29
CA HIS A 164 2.86 5.70 9.32
C HIS A 164 2.86 6.36 7.94
N LEU A 165 2.72 5.60 6.86
CA LEU A 165 2.34 6.12 5.55
C LEU A 165 0.83 6.02 5.36
N LYS A 166 0.22 4.87 5.66
CA LYS A 166 -1.23 4.64 5.61
C LYS A 166 -1.62 3.77 6.79
N LEU A 167 -2.71 4.09 7.48
CA LEU A 167 -3.06 3.42 8.74
C LEU A 167 -3.36 1.91 8.61
N LEU A 168 -4.04 1.51 7.53
CA LEU A 168 -4.58 0.16 7.38
C LEU A 168 -3.55 -0.98 7.27
N PRO A 169 -2.32 -0.77 6.77
CA PRO A 169 -1.20 -1.68 6.97
C PRO A 169 -1.06 -2.26 8.39
N ALA A 170 -1.50 -1.55 9.45
CA ALA A 170 -1.51 -2.06 10.82
C ALA A 170 -2.29 -3.38 10.97
N LEU A 171 -3.33 -3.61 10.16
CA LEU A 171 -4.14 -4.83 10.19
C LEU A 171 -3.32 -6.09 9.89
N VAL A 172 -2.18 -5.97 9.21
CA VAL A 172 -1.27 -7.10 8.95
C VAL A 172 -0.75 -7.72 10.26
N ALA A 173 -0.71 -6.96 11.35
CA ALA A 173 -0.28 -7.45 12.66
C ALA A 173 -1.13 -8.63 13.20
N VAL A 174 -2.36 -8.83 12.70
CA VAL A 174 -3.17 -10.02 13.00
C VAL A 174 -2.42 -11.32 12.71
N PHE A 175 -1.53 -11.31 11.71
CA PHE A 175 -0.70 -12.46 11.35
C PHE A 175 0.21 -12.91 12.51
N TRP A 176 0.86 -11.97 13.20
CA TRP A 176 1.72 -12.29 14.34
C TRP A 176 0.91 -12.68 15.58
N ILE A 177 -0.19 -11.97 15.84
CA ILE A 177 -1.11 -12.29 16.95
C ILE A 177 -1.61 -13.74 16.82
N ALA A 178 -2.09 -14.12 15.63
CA ALA A 178 -2.63 -15.44 15.36
C ALA A 178 -1.59 -16.56 15.49
N ARG A 179 -0.32 -16.27 15.17
CA ARG A 179 0.80 -17.20 15.35
C ARG A 179 1.36 -17.20 16.77
N ARG A 180 0.83 -16.36 17.67
CA ARG A 180 1.38 -16.09 19.00
C ARG A 180 2.85 -15.64 18.95
N ASP A 181 3.23 -14.97 17.87
CA ASP A 181 4.56 -14.36 17.71
C ASP A 181 4.57 -12.99 18.42
N TRP A 182 4.52 -13.04 19.75
CA TRP A 182 4.48 -11.86 20.61
C TRP A 182 5.74 -11.01 20.50
N ALA A 183 6.87 -11.60 20.12
CA ALA A 183 8.10 -10.87 19.89
C ALA A 183 7.97 -9.95 18.67
N SER A 184 7.51 -10.47 17.53
CA SER A 184 7.27 -9.65 16.33
C SER A 184 6.15 -8.62 16.55
N PHE A 185 5.05 -9.03 17.19
CA PHE A 185 3.97 -8.09 17.53
C PHE A 185 4.43 -6.97 18.46
N GLY A 186 5.18 -7.31 19.52
CA GLY A 186 5.74 -6.33 20.46
C GLY A 186 6.72 -5.36 19.79
N ARG A 187 7.58 -5.85 18.88
CA ARG A 187 8.45 -4.98 18.07
C ARG A 187 7.65 -4.07 17.14
N PHE A 188 6.57 -4.56 16.54
CA PHE A 188 5.69 -3.74 15.69
C PHE A 188 5.05 -2.62 16.52
N VAL A 189 4.49 -2.94 17.69
CA VAL A 189 3.92 -1.94 18.61
C VAL A 189 4.99 -0.93 19.03
N GLY A 190 6.18 -1.39 19.43
CA GLY A 190 7.29 -0.53 19.81
C GLY A 190 7.71 0.44 18.70
N TRP A 191 7.85 -0.04 17.46
CA TRP A 191 8.15 0.83 16.32
C TRP A 191 7.02 1.78 15.97
N THR A 192 5.75 1.34 16.01
CA THR A 192 4.60 2.20 15.73
C THR A 192 4.50 3.33 16.75
N VAL A 193 4.70 3.03 18.05
CA VAL A 193 4.75 4.04 19.12
C VAL A 193 5.95 4.94 18.95
N GLY A 194 7.15 4.40 18.70
CA GLY A 194 8.36 5.18 18.50
C GLY A 194 8.26 6.17 17.34
N LEU A 195 7.72 5.73 16.20
CA LEU A 195 7.44 6.60 15.05
C LEU A 195 6.34 7.63 15.35
N GLY A 196 5.33 7.26 16.13
CA GLY A 196 4.30 8.21 16.60
C GLY A 196 4.87 9.29 17.51
N VAL A 197 5.74 8.92 18.45
CA VAL A 197 6.47 9.85 19.32
C VAL A 197 7.40 10.73 18.49
N LEU A 198 8.14 10.16 17.53
CA LEU A 198 8.97 10.94 16.61
C LEU A 198 8.13 11.97 15.84
N SER A 199 6.98 11.54 15.29
CA SER A 199 6.04 12.43 14.62
C SER A 199 5.60 13.57 15.54
N PHE A 200 5.23 13.25 16.79
CA PHE A 200 4.76 14.23 17.76
C PHE A 200 5.86 15.20 18.18
N VAL A 201 7.10 14.76 18.33
CA VAL A 201 8.24 15.63 18.67
C VAL A 201 8.57 16.58 17.52
N LEU A 202 8.50 16.10 16.27
CA LEU A 202 8.84 16.88 15.09
C LEU A 202 7.71 17.81 14.63
N GLU A 203 6.46 17.40 14.80
CA GLU A 203 5.27 18.16 14.38
C GLU A 203 4.08 17.90 15.34
N PRO A 204 4.09 18.48 16.56
CA PRO A 204 3.09 18.18 17.59
C PRO A 204 1.66 18.52 17.17
N ALA A 205 1.48 19.69 16.55
CA ALA A 205 0.17 20.18 16.13
C ALA A 205 -0.45 19.27 15.05
N GLY A 206 0.34 18.92 14.01
CA GLY A 206 -0.07 17.95 13.00
C GLY A 206 -0.37 16.57 13.61
N SER A 207 0.46 16.05 14.52
CA SER A 207 0.21 14.76 15.15
C SER A 207 -1.09 14.70 15.95
N ILE A 208 -1.45 15.77 16.67
CA ILE A 208 -2.73 15.85 17.38
C ILE A 208 -3.88 15.99 16.38
N ALA A 209 -3.76 16.90 15.41
CA ALA A 209 -4.78 17.14 14.41
C ALA A 209 -5.11 15.87 13.60
N PHE A 210 -4.11 15.03 13.31
CA PHE A 210 -4.30 13.78 12.58
C PHE A 210 -5.29 12.83 13.27
N LEU A 211 -5.34 12.81 14.61
CA LEU A 211 -6.27 11.95 15.36
C LEU A 211 -7.73 12.32 15.12
N GLY A 212 -8.02 13.62 14.97
CA GLY A 212 -9.36 14.11 14.63
C GLY A 212 -9.63 14.11 13.12
N PHE A 213 -8.58 14.09 12.30
CA PHE A 213 -8.67 14.12 10.85
C PHE A 213 -9.15 12.78 10.28
N THR A 214 -8.82 11.64 10.92
CA THR A 214 -9.10 10.29 10.41
C THR A 214 -10.57 9.87 10.53
N ASP A 215 -11.45 10.57 9.82
CA ASP A 215 -12.89 10.27 9.75
C ASP A 215 -13.29 9.64 8.40
N LEU A 216 -14.56 9.25 8.29
CA LEU A 216 -15.14 8.69 7.06
C LEU A 216 -15.51 9.76 6.03
N ALA A 217 -15.48 11.06 6.36
CA ALA A 217 -15.71 12.13 5.38
C ALA A 217 -14.58 12.16 4.35
N GLN A 218 -13.37 11.71 4.72
CA GLN A 218 -12.25 11.56 3.79
C GLN A 218 -12.46 10.53 2.68
N VAL A 219 -13.53 9.72 2.71
CA VAL A 219 -13.85 8.79 1.62
C VAL A 219 -14.04 9.56 0.31
N GLY A 220 -14.69 10.73 0.38
CA GLY A 220 -14.95 11.59 -0.76
C GLY A 220 -15.87 10.96 -1.82
N ASN A 221 -16.15 11.73 -2.86
CA ASN A 221 -16.88 11.31 -4.05
C ASN A 221 -15.91 11.01 -5.20
N VAL A 222 -15.19 9.90 -5.06
CA VAL A 222 -14.22 9.41 -6.06
C VAL A 222 -14.67 8.06 -6.63
N GLU A 223 -14.00 7.58 -7.68
CA GLU A 223 -14.24 6.25 -8.23
C GLU A 223 -13.76 5.14 -7.27
N ASN A 224 -14.57 4.91 -6.24
CA ASN A 224 -14.27 4.05 -5.11
C ASN A 224 -14.66 2.59 -5.42
N ARG A 225 -13.68 1.69 -5.37
CA ARG A 225 -13.84 0.24 -5.56
C ARG A 225 -14.12 -0.50 -4.25
N SER A 226 -14.24 0.20 -3.14
CA SER A 226 -14.52 -0.40 -1.84
C SER A 226 -15.96 -0.88 -1.77
N LEU A 227 -16.20 -1.97 -1.05
CA LEU A 227 -17.56 -2.38 -0.68
C LEU A 227 -18.26 -1.33 0.18
N PHE A 228 -17.53 -0.39 0.79
CA PHE A 228 -18.10 0.71 1.55
C PHE A 228 -18.99 1.61 0.68
N ALA A 229 -18.61 1.81 -0.59
CA ALA A 229 -19.39 2.58 -1.56
C ALA A 229 -20.73 1.91 -1.93
N ILE A 230 -20.86 0.59 -1.72
CA ILE A 230 -22.08 -0.17 -1.95
C ILE A 230 -22.90 -0.26 -0.66
N SER A 231 -22.26 -0.68 0.43
CA SER A 231 -22.88 -0.81 1.75
C SER A 231 -21.81 -0.83 2.86
N PRO A 232 -21.86 0.10 3.82
CA PRO A 232 -20.96 0.08 4.99
C PRO A 232 -21.03 -1.24 5.78
N VAL A 233 -22.22 -1.85 5.87
CA VAL A 233 -22.41 -3.14 6.57
C VAL A 233 -21.71 -4.27 5.82
N LEU A 234 -21.84 -4.30 4.49
CA LEU A 234 -21.15 -5.30 3.66
C LEU A 234 -19.63 -5.15 3.79
N TRP A 235 -19.12 -3.93 3.80
CA TRP A 235 -17.70 -3.62 3.99
C TRP A 235 -17.17 -4.06 5.35
N VAL A 236 -17.88 -3.76 6.44
CA VAL A 236 -17.51 -4.25 7.79
C VAL A 236 -17.50 -5.78 7.80
N GLY A 237 -18.56 -6.41 7.27
CA GLY A 237 -18.69 -7.87 7.20
C GLY A 237 -17.54 -8.52 6.42
N SER A 238 -17.22 -8.01 5.22
CA SER A 238 -16.12 -8.53 4.40
C SER A 238 -14.76 -8.34 5.07
N THR A 239 -14.54 -7.18 5.70
CA THR A 239 -13.28 -6.89 6.41
C THR A 239 -13.11 -7.83 7.59
N ALA A 240 -14.16 -8.03 8.40
CA ALA A 240 -14.14 -8.98 9.50
C ALA A 240 -13.85 -10.41 9.03
N ILE A 241 -14.49 -10.86 7.94
CA ILE A 241 -14.24 -12.17 7.34
C ILE A 241 -12.77 -12.31 6.93
N LEU A 242 -12.20 -11.32 6.23
CA LEU A 242 -10.78 -11.37 5.82
C LEU A 242 -9.83 -11.42 7.02
N VAL A 243 -10.10 -10.65 8.08
CA VAL A 243 -9.32 -10.68 9.32
C VAL A 243 -9.42 -12.05 10.00
N VAL A 244 -10.62 -12.64 10.09
CA VAL A 244 -10.83 -13.99 10.65
C VAL A 244 -10.10 -15.05 9.82
N LEU A 245 -10.17 -14.96 8.49
CA LEU A 245 -9.44 -15.87 7.60
C LEU A 245 -7.92 -15.71 7.78
N ALA A 246 -7.41 -14.47 7.82
CA ALA A 246 -6.00 -14.20 8.08
C ALA A 246 -5.55 -14.81 9.42
N TYR A 247 -6.35 -14.65 10.47
CA TYR A 247 -6.11 -15.24 11.79
C TYR A 247 -6.12 -16.78 11.72
N ARG A 248 -7.18 -17.38 11.17
CA ARG A 248 -7.38 -18.84 11.12
C ARG A 248 -6.30 -19.55 10.32
N PHE A 249 -5.81 -18.92 9.26
CA PHE A 249 -4.84 -19.47 8.31
C PHE A 249 -3.42 -18.92 8.50
N ALA A 250 -3.13 -18.23 9.60
CA ALA A 250 -1.82 -17.61 9.86
C ALA A 250 -0.64 -18.60 9.88
N ALA A 251 -0.89 -19.86 10.25
CA ALA A 251 0.11 -20.93 10.22
C ALA A 251 0.38 -21.47 8.80
N SER A 252 -0.50 -21.18 7.84
CA SER A 252 -0.39 -21.64 6.45
C SER A 252 0.42 -20.68 5.58
N ARG A 253 0.75 -21.12 4.36
CA ARG A 253 1.37 -20.26 3.33
C ARG A 253 0.48 -19.08 2.91
N ALA A 254 -0.83 -19.17 3.12
CA ALA A 254 -1.78 -18.12 2.77
C ALA A 254 -1.95 -17.05 3.87
N GLY A 255 -1.48 -17.30 5.09
CA GLY A 255 -1.71 -16.41 6.24
C GLY A 255 -1.26 -14.97 6.01
N TRP A 256 -0.04 -14.80 5.49
CA TRP A 256 0.51 -13.48 5.16
C TRP A 256 -0.28 -12.80 4.04
N ALA A 257 -0.59 -13.55 2.98
CA ALA A 257 -1.34 -13.03 1.84
C ALA A 257 -2.74 -12.55 2.25
N LEU A 258 -3.44 -13.29 3.11
CA LEU A 258 -4.73 -12.92 3.66
C LEU A 258 -4.65 -11.68 4.56
N ALA A 259 -3.59 -11.55 5.36
CA ALA A 259 -3.37 -10.37 6.20
C ALA A 259 -3.12 -9.10 5.36
N VAL A 260 -2.31 -9.20 4.30
CA VAL A 260 -2.12 -8.11 3.33
C VAL A 260 -3.42 -7.77 2.61
N ALA A 261 -4.16 -8.78 2.12
CA ALA A 261 -5.46 -8.57 1.50
C ALA A 261 -6.45 -7.87 2.44
N ALA A 262 -6.51 -8.29 3.71
CA ALA A 262 -7.33 -7.62 4.73
C ALA A 262 -6.95 -6.14 4.86
N SER A 263 -5.65 -5.80 4.90
CA SER A 263 -5.20 -4.40 4.97
C SER A 263 -5.58 -3.55 3.76
N VAL A 264 -5.63 -4.13 2.56
CA VAL A 264 -6.01 -3.43 1.33
C VAL A 264 -7.54 -3.26 1.27
N PHE A 265 -8.30 -4.34 1.41
CA PHE A 265 -9.76 -4.32 1.28
C PHE A 265 -10.49 -3.70 2.47
N ALA A 266 -9.81 -3.51 3.62
CA ALA A 266 -10.32 -2.71 4.72
C ALA A 266 -10.43 -1.21 4.39
N SER A 267 -9.89 -0.74 3.26
CA SER A 267 -9.98 0.69 2.92
C SER A 267 -11.43 1.09 2.59
N PRO A 268 -12.05 2.02 3.32
CA PRO A 268 -13.37 2.53 2.95
C PRO A 268 -13.31 3.38 1.67
N ARG A 269 -12.12 3.92 1.36
CA ARG A 269 -11.76 4.54 0.08
C ARG A 269 -10.73 3.65 -0.61
N LEU A 270 -11.17 2.75 -1.48
CA LEU A 270 -10.30 1.82 -2.21
C LEU A 270 -10.20 2.24 -3.67
N LEU A 271 -9.13 2.94 -4.02
CA LEU A 271 -8.80 3.29 -5.40
C LEU A 271 -8.00 2.16 -6.06
N LEU A 272 -8.07 2.07 -7.39
CA LEU A 272 -7.47 0.97 -8.14
C LEU A 272 -5.98 0.80 -7.80
N TYR A 273 -5.22 1.89 -7.77
CA TYR A 273 -3.78 1.86 -7.48
C TYR A 273 -3.44 1.19 -6.12
N GLN A 274 -4.35 1.18 -5.14
CA GLN A 274 -4.11 0.53 -3.84
C GLN A 274 -4.03 -0.99 -3.94
N LEU A 275 -4.61 -1.59 -4.99
CA LEU A 275 -4.49 -3.01 -5.28
C LEU A 275 -3.06 -3.44 -5.62
N SER A 276 -2.17 -2.50 -5.98
CA SER A 276 -0.74 -2.79 -6.22
C SER A 276 -0.08 -3.44 -5.00
N THR A 277 -0.54 -3.14 -3.79
CA THR A 277 -0.02 -3.74 -2.55
C THR A 277 -0.27 -5.24 -2.42
N LEU A 278 -1.20 -5.80 -3.19
CA LEU A 278 -1.35 -7.25 -3.29
C LEU A 278 -0.10 -7.93 -3.87
N MET A 279 0.85 -7.21 -4.49
CA MET A 279 2.17 -7.76 -4.83
C MET A 279 2.93 -8.29 -3.61
N ALA A 280 2.73 -7.68 -2.43
CA ALA A 280 3.36 -8.12 -1.17
C ALA A 280 2.86 -9.49 -0.68
N THR A 281 1.88 -10.11 -1.36
CA THR A 281 1.38 -11.46 -1.08
C THR A 281 2.25 -12.58 -1.66
N VAL A 282 3.14 -12.26 -2.63
CA VAL A 282 3.97 -13.27 -3.29
C VAL A 282 5.00 -13.83 -2.28
N PRO A 283 4.99 -15.16 -2.02
CA PRO A 283 5.94 -15.77 -1.10
C PRO A 283 7.38 -15.55 -1.57
N ARG A 284 8.31 -15.46 -0.60
CA ARG A 284 9.74 -15.58 -0.89
C ARG A 284 9.99 -16.89 -1.64
N GLY A 285 10.56 -16.76 -2.84
CA GLY A 285 11.13 -17.88 -3.60
C GLY A 285 12.42 -18.39 -2.97
#